data_AF-A0A3D0X2J9-F1
#
_entry.id   AF-A0A3D0X2J9-F1
#
_cell.length_a   1.000
_cell.length_b   1.000
_cell.length_c   1.000
_cell.angle_alpha   90.00
_cell.angle_beta   90.00
_cell.angle_gamma   90.00
#
_symmetry.space_group_name_H-M   'P 1'
#
loop_
_entity.id
_entity.type
_entity.pdbx_description
1 polymer ?
#
loop_
_entity_poly.entity_id
_entity_poly.type
_entity_poly.pdbx_seq_one_letter_code
_entity_poly.pdbx_strand_id
1 'polypeptide(L)'
;MRILKNVTRQELDFYAGQPTAKAMHERVQRDSVYVPKGDAGAAAVFVASRNAERASNQTDKVEISRAGQEMSQAEITAAGSGENKESISFTVLRHRDSNRLSVSFDNSAMVSRAVKQGYIEIDGKQVELSDDVKKQLIATNKQLQNAKQAVAMHNMLLHEAANSRRSSDAMKEANDKMSRAMATASRIMHGRKVSPADEKELMEFNKDLYAMAKSAAALAEHRRKRDDKEDDKISAENDEARAREAEPKDYSVEEKPIPRTEVQMDVSFEGDVPQVTAVGAGLPE
;
A
#
# COMPACT_ATOMS: atom_id res chain seq x y z
N MET A 1 17.98 19.16 21.80
CA MET A 1 18.03 20.62 21.55
C MET A 1 19.45 21.00 21.15
N ARG A 2 19.68 21.37 19.88
CA ARG A 2 20.97 21.96 19.47
C ARG A 2 20.91 23.45 19.78
N ILE A 3 21.73 23.90 20.73
CA ILE A 3 21.89 25.33 21.03
C ILE A 3 22.88 25.88 20.00
N LEU A 4 22.38 26.70 19.07
CA LEU A 4 23.22 27.38 18.09
C LEU A 4 24.10 28.40 18.82
N LYS A 5 25.41 28.18 18.82
CA LYS A 5 26.39 29.15 19.33
C LYS A 5 27.06 29.81 18.12
N ASN A 6 27.14 31.14 18.15
CA ASN A 6 27.67 32.03 17.10
C ASN A 6 26.69 32.35 15.95
N VAL A 7 25.49 32.81 16.28
CA VAL A 7 24.54 33.37 15.30
C VAL A 7 24.79 34.87 15.18
N THR A 8 24.96 35.37 13.96
CA THR A 8 25.14 36.81 13.70
C THR A 8 23.83 37.57 13.94
N ARG A 9 23.89 38.87 14.26
CA ARG A 9 22.71 39.68 14.57
C ARG A 9 21.67 39.67 13.44
N GLN A 10 22.13 39.60 12.19
CA GLN A 10 21.28 39.49 11.00
C GLN A 10 20.55 38.14 10.89
N GLU A 11 21.20 37.04 11.25
CA GLU A 11 20.57 35.71 11.27
C GLU A 11 19.54 35.61 12.40
N LEU A 12 19.81 36.25 13.54
CA LEU A 12 18.90 36.29 14.68
C LEU A 12 17.61 37.05 14.36
N ASP A 13 17.72 38.17 13.63
CA ASP A 13 16.56 38.92 13.11
C ASP A 13 15.79 38.11 12.04
N PHE A 14 16.50 37.33 11.21
CA PHE A 14 15.86 36.43 10.23
C PHE A 14 15.03 35.34 10.91
N TYR A 15 15.54 34.70 11.97
CA TYR A 15 14.80 33.68 12.72
C TYR A 15 13.67 34.27 13.58
N ALA A 16 13.84 35.48 14.11
CA ALA A 16 12.78 36.18 14.85
C ALA A 16 11.64 36.68 13.93
N GLY A 17 11.93 36.92 12.65
CA GLY A 17 10.96 37.35 11.64
C GLY A 17 10.16 36.22 10.97
N GLN A 18 10.49 34.94 11.22
CA GLN A 18 9.74 33.83 10.62
C GLN A 18 8.35 33.71 11.25
N PRO A 19 7.28 33.61 10.44
CA PRO A 19 5.93 33.48 10.97
C PRO A 19 5.82 32.14 11.71
N THR A 20 5.36 32.18 12.95
CA THR A 20 5.11 30.97 13.73
C THR A 20 4.07 30.09 13.03
N ALA A 21 4.10 28.77 13.26
CA ALA A 21 3.12 27.84 12.69
C ALA A 21 1.66 28.27 12.97
N LYS A 22 1.43 28.94 14.10
CA LYS A 22 0.13 29.54 14.46
C LYS A 22 -0.23 30.74 13.57
N ALA A 23 0.71 31.64 13.29
CA ALA A 23 0.49 32.77 12.39
C ALA A 23 0.30 32.32 10.93
N MET A 24 0.99 31.26 10.49
CA MET A 24 0.77 30.62 9.20
C MET A 24 -0.64 30.00 9.13
N HIS A 25 -1.10 29.33 10.19
CA HIS A 25 -2.43 28.72 10.23
C HIS A 25 -3.55 29.77 10.26
N GLU A 26 -3.41 30.85 11.04
CA GLU A 26 -4.34 31.98 11.03
C GLU A 26 -4.37 32.71 9.68
N ARG A 27 -3.23 32.81 9.00
CA ARG A 27 -3.14 33.43 7.68
C ARG A 27 -3.79 32.56 6.61
N VAL A 28 -3.64 31.24 6.68
CA VAL A 28 -4.39 30.30 5.82
C VAL A 28 -5.89 30.35 6.10
N GLN A 29 -6.32 30.56 7.34
CA GLN A 29 -7.74 30.76 7.69
C GLN A 29 -8.29 32.14 7.28
N ARG A 30 -7.44 33.17 7.17
CA ARG A 30 -7.83 34.51 6.65
C ARG A 30 -7.81 34.56 5.13
N ASP A 31 -6.83 33.93 4.50
CA ASP A 31 -6.60 33.95 3.05
C ASP A 31 -7.41 32.83 2.33
N SER A 32 -8.17 32.02 3.08
CA SER A 32 -9.26 31.21 2.51
C SER A 32 -10.40 32.15 2.04
N VAL A 33 -10.30 32.57 0.79
CA VAL A 33 -11.31 33.21 -0.09
C VAL A 33 -12.31 34.11 0.64
N TYR A 34 -11.98 35.40 0.72
CA TYR A 34 -12.89 36.46 1.14
C TYR A 34 -14.00 36.67 0.09
N VAL A 35 -15.27 36.42 0.45
CA VAL A 35 -16.44 36.89 -0.31
C VAL A 35 -16.89 38.24 0.29
N PRO A 36 -16.83 39.35 -0.47
CA PRO A 36 -17.23 40.66 0.03
C PRO A 36 -18.69 40.68 0.47
N LYS A 37 -18.97 41.23 1.67
CA LYS A 37 -20.35 41.43 2.13
C LYS A 37 -21.08 42.38 1.18
N GLY A 38 -22.10 41.87 0.48
CA GLY A 38 -22.98 42.63 -0.43
C GLY A 38 -22.94 42.18 -1.89
N ASP A 39 -22.01 41.29 -2.27
CA ASP A 39 -21.92 40.82 -3.66
C ASP A 39 -22.65 39.47 -3.84
N ALA A 40 -23.92 39.55 -4.22
CA ALA A 40 -24.79 38.39 -4.41
C ALA A 40 -24.29 37.45 -5.53
N GLY A 41 -23.53 37.96 -6.50
CA GLY A 41 -22.97 37.18 -7.59
C GLY A 41 -21.84 36.25 -7.13
N ALA A 42 -20.90 36.78 -6.34
CA ALA A 42 -19.79 36.00 -5.80
C ALA A 42 -20.27 34.92 -4.80
N ALA A 43 -21.29 35.23 -4.00
CA ALA A 43 -21.91 34.25 -3.10
C ALA A 43 -22.61 33.12 -3.86
N ALA A 44 -23.28 33.42 -4.97
CA ALA A 44 -23.95 32.42 -5.80
C ALA A 44 -22.95 31.45 -6.46
N VAL A 45 -21.83 31.97 -6.98
CA VAL A 45 -20.77 31.15 -7.57
C VAL A 45 -20.12 30.24 -6.53
N PHE A 46 -19.91 30.73 -5.30
CA PHE A 46 -19.38 29.93 -4.20
C PHE A 46 -20.34 28.82 -3.74
N VAL A 47 -21.64 29.10 -3.68
CA VAL A 47 -22.65 28.08 -3.35
C VAL A 47 -22.73 27.05 -4.48
N ALA A 48 -22.65 27.48 -5.74
CA ALA A 48 -22.65 26.59 -6.89
C ALA A 48 -21.42 25.67 -6.93
N SER A 49 -20.21 26.20 -6.67
CA SER A 49 -18.99 25.39 -6.62
C SER A 49 -19.02 24.37 -5.47
N ARG A 50 -19.51 24.78 -4.30
CA ARG A 50 -19.64 23.88 -3.14
C ARG A 50 -20.70 22.80 -3.35
N ASN A 51 -21.77 23.10 -4.08
CA ASN A 51 -22.78 22.12 -4.47
C ASN A 51 -22.25 21.16 -5.54
N ALA A 52 -21.41 21.63 -6.47
CA ALA A 52 -20.73 20.79 -7.45
C ALA A 52 -19.71 19.82 -6.81
N GLU A 53 -18.92 20.29 -5.83
CA GLU A 53 -18.03 19.42 -5.05
C GLU A 53 -18.79 18.41 -4.18
N ARG A 54 -19.94 18.78 -3.63
CA ARG A 54 -20.81 17.84 -2.90
C ARG A 54 -21.43 16.80 -3.83
N ALA A 55 -21.76 17.17 -5.07
CA ALA A 55 -22.27 16.25 -6.08
C ALA A 55 -21.18 15.27 -6.54
N SER A 56 -19.93 15.73 -6.75
CA SER A 56 -18.83 14.82 -7.12
C SER A 56 -18.42 13.89 -5.98
N ASN A 57 -18.50 14.34 -4.73
CA ASN A 57 -18.24 13.50 -3.56
C ASN A 57 -19.39 12.53 -3.23
N GLN A 58 -20.59 12.71 -3.80
CA GLN A 58 -21.66 11.72 -3.72
C GLN A 58 -21.46 10.57 -4.71
N THR A 59 -20.87 10.83 -5.89
CA THR A 59 -20.57 9.80 -6.90
C THR A 59 -19.43 8.85 -6.53
N ASP A 60 -18.65 9.17 -5.50
CA ASP A 60 -17.54 8.32 -5.01
C ASP A 60 -17.93 7.42 -3.84
N LYS A 61 -19.24 7.31 -3.54
CA LYS A 61 -19.76 6.22 -2.72
C LYS A 61 -19.94 5.03 -3.64
N VAL A 62 -19.17 3.97 -3.39
CA VAL A 62 -19.38 2.66 -4.00
C VAL A 62 -20.82 2.23 -3.70
N GLU A 63 -21.72 2.38 -4.66
CA GLU A 63 -23.09 1.92 -4.54
C GLU A 63 -23.08 0.39 -4.58
N ILE A 64 -23.09 -0.23 -3.40
CA ILE A 64 -23.42 -1.65 -3.30
C ILE A 64 -24.84 -1.75 -3.83
N SER A 65 -24.99 -2.31 -5.03
CA SER A 65 -26.29 -2.47 -5.68
C SER A 65 -27.26 -3.13 -4.70
N ARG A 66 -28.55 -2.82 -4.80
CA ARG A 66 -29.56 -3.49 -3.97
C ARG A 66 -29.47 -5.02 -4.07
N ALA A 67 -29.13 -5.53 -5.26
CA ALA A 67 -28.81 -6.94 -5.47
C ALA A 67 -27.54 -7.40 -4.72
N GLY A 68 -26.50 -6.56 -4.63
CA GLY A 68 -25.30 -6.84 -3.82
C GLY A 68 -25.53 -6.74 -2.31
N GLN A 69 -26.44 -5.89 -1.84
CA GLN A 69 -26.86 -5.83 -0.44
C GLN A 69 -27.79 -6.99 -0.09
N GLU A 70 -28.69 -7.36 -0.99
CA GLU A 70 -29.54 -8.55 -0.85
C GLU A 70 -28.72 -9.83 -0.96
N MET A 71 -27.66 -9.87 -1.79
CA MET A 71 -26.72 -10.99 -1.86
C MET A 71 -25.81 -11.04 -0.62
N SER A 72 -25.33 -9.91 -0.11
CA SER A 72 -24.60 -9.85 1.17
C SER A 72 -25.51 -10.23 2.35
N GLN A 73 -26.74 -9.74 2.39
CA GLN A 73 -27.71 -10.13 3.41
C GLN A 73 -28.15 -11.58 3.22
N ALA A 74 -28.30 -12.09 2.00
CA ALA A 74 -28.60 -13.49 1.70
C ALA A 74 -27.41 -14.40 1.96
N GLU A 75 -26.17 -13.93 1.87
CA GLU A 75 -24.97 -14.69 2.24
C GLU A 75 -24.81 -14.70 3.77
N ILE A 76 -25.17 -13.59 4.44
CA ILE A 76 -25.25 -13.48 5.90
C ILE A 76 -26.46 -14.26 6.46
N THR A 77 -27.59 -14.33 5.75
CA THR A 77 -28.81 -15.07 6.18
C THR A 77 -28.88 -16.49 5.64
N ALA A 78 -28.22 -16.87 4.55
CA ALA A 78 -27.97 -18.27 4.19
C ALA A 78 -26.92 -18.89 5.13
N ALA A 79 -25.99 -18.10 5.66
CA ALA A 79 -25.19 -18.48 6.83
C ALA A 79 -26.01 -18.52 8.15
N GLY A 80 -27.24 -18.00 8.15
CA GLY A 80 -28.11 -17.85 9.32
C GLY A 80 -29.47 -18.57 9.25
N SER A 81 -29.73 -19.39 8.23
CA SER A 81 -31.02 -20.09 8.02
C SER A 81 -30.83 -21.56 7.65
N GLY A 82 -29.85 -22.22 8.26
CA GLY A 82 -29.93 -23.65 8.52
C GLY A 82 -30.26 -23.83 9.99
N GLU A 83 -31.33 -24.55 10.30
CA GLU A 83 -31.48 -25.19 11.61
C GLU A 83 -30.29 -26.14 11.81
N ASN A 84 -29.19 -25.60 12.29
CA ASN A 84 -28.07 -26.38 12.79
C ASN A 84 -27.57 -25.59 13.99
N LYS A 85 -27.69 -26.18 15.19
CA LYS A 85 -26.95 -25.73 16.36
C LYS A 85 -25.54 -25.39 15.89
N GLU A 86 -25.12 -24.14 16.04
CA GLU A 86 -23.86 -23.61 15.54
C GLU A 86 -22.67 -24.50 15.92
N SER A 87 -22.36 -25.51 15.11
CA SER A 87 -21.38 -26.52 15.44
C SER A 87 -20.01 -25.88 15.36
N ILE A 88 -19.26 -25.90 16.45
CA ILE A 88 -17.86 -25.50 16.46
C ILE A 88 -17.12 -26.51 15.56
N SER A 89 -16.51 -26.05 14.47
CA SER A 89 -15.66 -26.90 13.66
C SER A 89 -14.29 -27.02 14.33
N PHE A 90 -13.86 -28.26 14.49
CA PHE A 90 -12.54 -28.60 15.01
C PHE A 90 -12.16 -29.97 14.50
N THR A 91 -10.85 -30.20 14.37
CA THR A 91 -10.29 -31.49 14.00
C THR A 91 -9.85 -32.22 15.25
N VAL A 92 -10.20 -33.50 15.37
CA VAL A 92 -9.85 -34.33 16.52
C VAL A 92 -8.83 -35.39 16.12
N LEU A 93 -7.72 -35.43 16.84
CA LEU A 93 -6.71 -36.46 16.74
C LEU A 93 -6.77 -37.38 17.97
N ARG A 94 -6.92 -38.69 17.75
CA ARG A 94 -6.85 -39.67 18.83
C ARG A 94 -5.42 -40.19 18.97
N HIS A 95 -4.83 -40.04 20.15
CA HIS A 95 -3.50 -40.60 20.43
C HIS A 95 -3.58 -42.14 20.53
N ARG A 96 -2.43 -42.81 20.35
CA ARG A 96 -2.32 -44.28 20.42
C ARG A 96 -2.82 -44.85 21.76
N ASP A 97 -2.78 -44.06 22.82
CA ASP A 97 -3.50 -44.31 24.06
C ASP A 97 -4.93 -43.76 23.93
N SER A 98 -5.91 -44.65 23.92
CA SER A 98 -7.32 -44.37 23.59
C SER A 98 -8.01 -43.29 24.44
N ASN A 99 -7.38 -42.85 25.53
CA ASN A 99 -7.96 -41.92 26.49
C ASN A 99 -7.51 -40.45 26.30
N ARG A 100 -6.61 -40.16 25.36
CA ARG A 100 -6.16 -38.78 25.06
C ARG A 100 -6.52 -38.37 23.64
N LEU A 101 -7.15 -37.20 23.51
CA LEU A 101 -7.60 -36.61 22.25
C LEU A 101 -7.03 -35.20 22.12
N SER A 102 -6.48 -34.84 20.97
CA SER A 102 -6.05 -33.48 20.67
C SER A 102 -7.06 -32.82 19.73
N VAL A 103 -7.54 -31.65 20.09
CA VAL A 103 -8.56 -30.88 19.37
C VAL A 103 -7.91 -29.64 18.78
N SER A 104 -7.88 -29.55 17.46
CA SER A 104 -7.35 -28.40 16.72
C SER A 104 -8.51 -27.53 16.23
N PHE A 105 -8.43 -26.22 16.47
CA PHE A 105 -9.41 -25.27 15.96
C PHE A 105 -8.94 -24.66 14.63
N ASP A 106 -9.70 -24.93 13.57
CA ASP A 106 -9.38 -24.49 12.20
C ASP A 106 -9.30 -22.96 12.06
N ASN A 107 -10.02 -22.22 12.91
CA ASN A 107 -10.06 -20.75 12.86
C ASN A 107 -10.23 -20.12 14.26
N SER A 108 -9.67 -18.92 14.43
CA SER A 108 -9.88 -18.01 15.56
C SER A 108 -11.35 -17.76 15.90
N ALA A 109 -12.24 -17.76 14.90
CA ALA A 109 -13.68 -17.66 15.10
C ALA A 109 -14.23 -18.85 15.91
N MET A 110 -13.73 -20.06 15.66
CA MET A 110 -14.14 -21.28 16.36
C MET A 110 -13.67 -21.27 17.81
N VAL A 111 -12.44 -20.80 18.07
CA VAL A 111 -11.93 -20.59 19.44
C VAL A 111 -12.81 -19.61 20.20
N SER A 112 -13.16 -18.48 19.56
CA SER A 112 -14.01 -17.46 20.18
C SER A 112 -15.43 -17.98 20.47
N ARG A 113 -15.98 -18.82 19.59
CA ARG A 113 -17.29 -19.47 19.80
C ARG A 113 -17.21 -20.49 20.95
N ALA A 114 -16.19 -21.34 20.98
CA ALA A 114 -15.98 -22.32 22.05
C ALA A 114 -15.89 -21.66 23.43
N VAL A 115 -15.14 -20.56 23.54
CA VAL A 115 -15.03 -19.79 24.79
C VAL A 115 -16.37 -19.20 25.21
N LYS A 116 -17.16 -18.66 24.27
CA LYS A 116 -18.50 -18.10 24.54
C LYS A 116 -19.50 -19.17 24.98
N GLN A 117 -19.47 -20.32 24.32
CA GLN A 117 -20.32 -21.47 24.63
C GLN A 117 -19.92 -22.11 25.96
N GLY A 118 -18.64 -22.03 26.33
CA GLY A 118 -18.11 -22.51 27.61
C GLY A 118 -17.94 -24.02 27.70
N TYR A 119 -18.28 -24.75 26.65
CA TYR A 119 -18.06 -26.17 26.51
C TYR A 119 -17.87 -26.53 25.03
N ILE A 120 -17.31 -27.71 24.78
CA ILE A 120 -17.24 -28.35 23.47
C ILE A 120 -17.81 -29.77 23.57
N GLU A 121 -18.42 -30.26 22.52
CA GLU A 121 -18.96 -31.63 22.47
C GLU A 121 -18.05 -32.49 21.61
N ILE A 122 -17.36 -33.47 22.21
CA ILE A 122 -16.45 -34.39 21.51
C ILE A 122 -17.04 -35.79 21.62
N ASP A 123 -17.25 -36.47 20.50
CA ASP A 123 -17.80 -37.84 20.46
C ASP A 123 -19.10 -38.00 21.28
N GLY A 124 -19.96 -36.96 21.30
CA GLY A 124 -21.22 -36.94 22.05
C GLY A 124 -21.07 -36.70 23.56
N LYS A 125 -19.86 -36.41 24.06
CA LYS A 125 -19.58 -36.04 25.45
C LYS A 125 -19.27 -34.56 25.56
N GLN A 126 -19.92 -33.88 26.51
CA GLN A 126 -19.68 -32.47 26.79
C GLN A 126 -18.42 -32.30 27.64
N VAL A 127 -17.46 -31.51 27.15
CA VAL A 127 -16.24 -31.10 27.84
C VAL A 127 -16.39 -29.65 28.25
N GLU A 128 -16.50 -29.40 29.55
CA GLU A 128 -16.57 -28.03 30.07
C GLU A 128 -15.21 -27.34 30.01
N LEU A 129 -15.21 -26.08 29.56
CA LEU A 129 -14.02 -25.25 29.54
C LEU A 129 -13.96 -24.44 30.84
N SER A 130 -12.97 -24.75 31.68
CA SER A 130 -12.70 -23.94 32.87
C SER A 130 -12.29 -22.52 32.51
N ASP A 131 -12.42 -21.59 33.45
CA ASP A 131 -12.07 -20.18 33.21
C ASP A 131 -10.60 -19.98 32.85
N ASP A 132 -9.72 -20.83 33.36
CA ASP A 132 -8.30 -20.80 33.03
C ASP A 132 -8.03 -21.33 31.61
N VAL A 133 -8.72 -22.38 31.19
CA VAL A 133 -8.66 -22.90 29.81
C VAL A 133 -9.18 -21.86 28.82
N LYS A 134 -10.29 -21.18 29.13
CA LYS A 134 -10.82 -20.08 28.32
C LYS A 134 -9.78 -18.96 28.15
N LYS A 135 -9.14 -18.55 29.25
CA LYS A 135 -8.06 -17.53 29.20
C LYS A 135 -6.89 -17.98 28.33
N GLN A 136 -6.45 -19.24 28.48
CA GLN A 136 -5.35 -19.80 27.69
C GLN A 136 -5.70 -19.86 26.20
N LEU A 137 -6.91 -20.31 25.84
CA LEU A 137 -7.39 -20.36 24.46
C LEU A 137 -7.37 -18.97 23.81
N ILE A 138 -7.88 -17.95 24.51
CA ILE A 138 -7.86 -16.56 24.01
C ILE A 138 -6.41 -16.05 23.87
N ALA A 139 -5.57 -16.31 24.88
CA ALA A 139 -4.18 -15.84 24.88
C ALA A 139 -3.38 -16.44 23.72
N THR A 140 -3.46 -17.76 23.55
CA THR A 140 -2.82 -18.50 22.44
C THR A 140 -3.35 -18.04 21.09
N ASN A 141 -4.67 -17.91 20.95
CA ASN A 141 -5.28 -17.41 19.71
C ASN A 141 -4.76 -16.00 19.36
N LYS A 142 -4.70 -15.09 20.34
CA LYS A 142 -4.18 -13.73 20.13
C LYS A 142 -2.71 -13.73 19.73
N GLN A 143 -1.89 -14.59 20.35
CA GLN A 143 -0.47 -14.72 19.99
C GLN A 143 -0.31 -15.23 18.55
N LEU A 144 -1.08 -16.24 18.15
CA LEU A 144 -1.06 -16.78 16.79
C LEU A 144 -1.53 -15.75 15.75
N GLN A 145 -2.60 -15.02 16.05
CA GLN A 145 -3.09 -13.94 15.18
C GLN A 145 -2.04 -12.85 15.01
N ASN A 146 -1.41 -12.40 16.10
CA ASN A 146 -0.35 -11.40 16.05
C ASN A 146 0.87 -11.90 15.25
N ALA A 147 1.25 -13.17 15.41
CA ALA A 147 2.36 -13.77 14.66
C ALA A 147 2.06 -13.85 13.16
N LYS A 148 0.87 -14.36 12.78
CA LYS A 148 0.42 -14.42 11.38
C LYS A 148 0.33 -13.02 10.77
N GLN A 149 -0.24 -12.06 11.50
CA GLN A 149 -0.36 -10.67 11.07
C GLN A 149 1.00 -9.99 10.91
N ALA A 150 1.95 -10.23 11.80
CA ALA A 150 3.30 -9.68 11.70
C ALA A 150 4.03 -10.18 10.45
N VAL A 151 3.91 -11.47 10.12
CA VAL A 151 4.49 -12.05 8.89
C VAL A 151 3.80 -11.50 7.65
N ALA A 152 2.46 -11.44 7.65
CA ALA A 152 1.69 -10.89 6.54
C ALA A 152 2.04 -9.41 6.27
N MET A 153 2.10 -8.59 7.33
CA MET A 153 2.52 -7.19 7.24
C MET A 153 3.95 -7.07 6.72
N HIS A 154 4.87 -7.93 7.17
CA HIS A 154 6.24 -7.93 6.68
C HIS A 154 6.31 -8.22 5.17
N ASN A 155 5.60 -9.25 4.70
CA ASN A 155 5.56 -9.57 3.27
C ASN A 155 4.91 -8.44 2.46
N MET A 156 3.83 -7.84 2.97
CA MET A 156 3.20 -6.67 2.35
C MET A 156 4.19 -5.50 2.19
N LEU A 157 4.95 -5.18 3.24
CA LEU A 157 5.95 -4.12 3.20
C LEU A 157 7.09 -4.43 2.20
N LEU A 158 7.49 -5.69 2.06
CA LEU A 158 8.47 -6.10 1.04
C LEU A 158 7.94 -5.84 -0.37
N HIS A 159 6.70 -6.24 -0.65
CA HIS A 159 6.03 -5.97 -1.94
C HIS A 159 5.88 -4.48 -2.21
N GLU A 160 5.46 -3.71 -1.21
CA GLU A 160 5.34 -2.25 -1.33
C GLU A 160 6.70 -1.60 -1.63
N ALA A 161 7.77 -2.03 -0.95
CA ALA A 161 9.12 -1.56 -1.21
C ALA A 161 9.60 -1.95 -2.63
N ALA A 162 9.32 -3.16 -3.10
CA ALA A 162 9.66 -3.59 -4.45
C ALA A 162 8.89 -2.79 -5.51
N ASN A 163 7.60 -2.56 -5.31
CA ASN A 163 6.78 -1.72 -6.18
C ASN A 163 7.24 -0.26 -6.18
N SER A 164 7.65 0.27 -5.02
CA SER A 164 8.23 1.59 -4.90
C SER A 164 9.55 1.70 -5.68
N ARG A 165 10.42 0.68 -5.60
CA ARG A 165 11.65 0.61 -6.40
C ARG A 165 11.34 0.59 -7.90
N ARG A 166 10.40 -0.25 -8.34
CA ARG A 166 9.92 -0.30 -9.74
C ARG A 166 9.43 1.06 -10.21
N SER A 167 8.58 1.70 -9.42
CA SER A 167 8.03 3.01 -9.76
C SER A 167 9.11 4.09 -9.80
N SER A 168 10.05 4.07 -8.85
CA SER A 168 11.17 5.01 -8.80
C SER A 168 12.09 4.86 -10.02
N ASP A 169 12.41 3.61 -10.37
CA ASP A 169 13.20 3.30 -11.55
C ASP A 169 12.49 3.71 -12.85
N ALA A 170 11.19 3.46 -12.96
CA ALA A 170 10.39 3.87 -14.12
C ALA A 170 10.31 5.40 -14.23
N MET A 171 10.14 6.12 -13.12
CA MET A 171 10.17 7.58 -13.09
C MET A 171 11.54 8.13 -13.46
N LYS A 172 12.62 7.51 -12.96
CA LYS A 172 13.99 7.89 -13.31
C LYS A 172 14.23 7.70 -14.81
N GLU A 173 13.89 6.54 -15.36
CA GLU A 173 14.05 6.25 -16.78
C GLU A 173 13.20 7.19 -17.66
N ALA A 174 11.97 7.50 -17.25
CA ALA A 174 11.12 8.46 -17.95
C ALA A 174 11.72 9.87 -17.93
N ASN A 175 12.27 10.30 -16.79
CA ASN A 175 12.94 11.60 -16.66
C ASN A 175 14.24 11.65 -17.49
N ASP A 176 15.02 10.57 -17.49
CA ASP A 176 16.26 10.47 -18.27
C ASP A 176 15.95 10.53 -19.78
N LYS A 177 14.93 9.80 -20.26
CA LYS A 177 14.41 9.89 -21.65
C LYS A 177 13.93 11.29 -22.01
N MET A 178 13.17 11.93 -21.13
CA MET A 178 12.70 13.30 -21.34
C MET A 178 13.86 14.28 -21.45
N SER A 179 14.85 14.17 -20.55
CA SER A 179 16.06 15.01 -20.56
C SER A 179 16.86 14.83 -21.84
N ARG A 180 17.10 13.58 -22.26
CA ARG A 180 17.78 13.26 -23.51
C ARG A 180 17.03 13.81 -24.72
N ALA A 181 15.72 13.60 -24.81
CA ALA A 181 14.90 14.12 -25.91
C ALA A 181 14.96 15.65 -26.00
N MET A 182 14.86 16.36 -24.86
CA MET A 182 14.99 17.82 -24.82
C MET A 182 16.38 18.31 -25.22
N ALA A 183 17.44 17.64 -24.75
CA ALA A 183 18.81 17.94 -25.16
C ALA A 183 19.02 17.72 -26.66
N THR A 184 18.49 16.62 -27.20
CA THR A 184 18.52 16.31 -28.63
C THR A 184 17.75 17.34 -29.45
N ALA A 185 16.53 17.72 -29.05
CA ALA A 185 15.76 18.75 -29.72
C ALA A 185 16.51 20.09 -29.74
N SER A 186 17.11 20.47 -28.61
CA SER A 186 17.97 21.65 -28.50
C SER A 186 19.17 21.58 -29.45
N ARG A 187 19.85 20.43 -29.53
CA ARG A 187 20.97 20.23 -30.46
C ARG A 187 20.54 20.41 -31.92
N ILE A 188 19.42 19.80 -32.31
CA ILE A 188 18.87 19.94 -33.67
C ILE A 188 18.52 21.41 -33.94
N MET A 189 17.79 22.09 -33.04
CA MET A 189 17.42 23.51 -33.19
C MET A 189 18.63 24.42 -33.44
N HIS A 190 19.76 24.13 -32.80
CA HIS A 190 21.00 24.89 -32.95
C HIS A 190 21.86 24.43 -34.16
N GLY A 191 21.37 23.50 -34.98
CA GLY A 191 22.08 22.97 -36.14
C GLY A 191 23.31 22.11 -35.78
N ARG A 192 23.34 21.54 -34.56
CA ARG A 192 24.40 20.65 -34.09
C ARG A 192 24.20 19.23 -34.61
N LYS A 193 25.29 18.44 -34.64
CA LYS A 193 25.24 17.04 -35.07
C LYS A 193 24.52 16.20 -34.01
N VAL A 194 23.70 15.25 -34.43
CA VAL A 194 22.92 14.33 -33.58
C VAL A 194 22.93 12.95 -34.23
N SER A 195 22.97 11.88 -33.43
CA SER A 195 22.94 10.51 -33.97
C SER A 195 21.53 10.13 -34.46
N PRO A 196 21.40 9.20 -35.43
CA PRO A 196 20.09 8.72 -35.88
C PRO A 196 19.25 8.10 -34.76
N ALA A 197 19.91 7.55 -33.74
CA ALA A 197 19.26 6.89 -32.63
C ALA A 197 18.67 7.92 -31.63
N ASP A 198 19.39 9.02 -31.38
CA ASP A 198 18.89 10.17 -30.61
C ASP A 198 17.69 10.83 -31.32
N GLU A 199 17.76 10.99 -32.66
CA GLU A 199 16.64 11.53 -33.45
C GLU A 199 15.40 10.64 -33.38
N LYS A 200 15.59 9.31 -33.42
CA LYS A 200 14.51 8.34 -33.28
C LYS A 200 13.87 8.40 -31.90
N GLU A 201 14.67 8.47 -30.83
CA GLU A 201 14.17 8.62 -29.45
C GLU A 201 13.36 9.91 -29.28
N LEU A 202 13.83 11.03 -29.82
CA LEU A 202 13.07 12.29 -29.83
C LEU A 202 11.75 12.16 -30.61
N MET A 203 11.76 11.50 -31.76
CA MET A 203 10.56 11.28 -32.57
C MET A 203 9.53 10.38 -31.86
N GLU A 204 9.99 9.34 -31.16
CA GLU A 204 9.16 8.46 -30.34
C GLU A 204 8.61 9.19 -29.11
N PHE A 205 9.39 10.08 -28.50
CA PHE A 205 8.98 10.88 -27.36
C PHE A 205 7.96 11.97 -27.75
N ASN A 206 8.27 12.79 -28.76
CA ASN A 206 7.39 13.85 -29.25
C ASN A 206 7.69 14.25 -30.70
N LYS A 207 6.80 13.86 -31.62
CA LYS A 207 6.90 14.15 -33.07
C LYS A 207 6.82 15.65 -33.41
N ASP A 208 6.03 16.41 -32.68
CA ASP A 208 5.85 17.85 -32.90
C ASP A 208 7.13 18.59 -32.49
N LEU A 209 7.73 18.19 -31.37
CA LEU A 209 9.01 18.72 -30.91
C LEU A 209 10.12 18.43 -31.92
N TYR A 210 10.14 17.22 -32.50
CA TYR A 210 11.08 16.88 -33.57
C TYR A 210 10.90 17.78 -34.81
N ALA A 211 9.66 17.97 -35.28
CA ALA A 211 9.35 18.80 -36.44
C ALA A 211 9.73 20.28 -36.20
N MET A 212 9.43 20.80 -35.00
CA MET A 212 9.84 22.14 -34.58
C MET A 212 11.37 22.26 -34.54
N ALA A 213 12.06 21.24 -34.05
CA ALA A 213 13.51 21.27 -33.98
C ALA A 213 14.14 21.31 -35.38
N LYS A 214 13.65 20.49 -36.32
CA LYS A 214 14.13 20.48 -37.71
C LYS A 214 13.81 21.77 -38.46
N SER A 215 12.63 22.37 -38.26
CA SER A 215 12.28 23.64 -38.89
C SER A 215 13.15 24.80 -38.38
N ALA A 216 13.44 24.84 -37.07
CA ALA A 216 14.38 25.79 -36.49
C ALA A 216 15.82 25.58 -36.99
N ALA A 217 16.26 24.32 -37.16
CA ALA A 217 17.57 23.99 -37.69
C ALA A 217 17.79 24.54 -39.11
N ALA A 218 16.77 24.44 -39.97
CA ALA A 218 16.82 24.97 -41.34
C ALA A 218 16.98 26.50 -41.38
N LEU A 219 16.49 27.21 -40.36
CA LEU A 219 16.67 28.66 -40.21
C LEU A 219 18.03 29.03 -39.60
N ALA A 220 18.65 28.10 -38.87
CA ALA A 220 19.91 28.31 -38.16
C ALA A 220 21.17 27.89 -38.95
N GLU A 221 21.03 27.40 -40.19
CA GLU A 221 22.12 26.83 -41.02
C GLU A 221 23.37 27.71 -41.17
N HIS A 222 23.28 29.01 -40.92
CA HIS A 222 24.42 29.94 -40.98
C HIS A 222 25.32 29.98 -39.72
N ARG A 223 25.08 29.12 -38.71
CA ARG A 223 25.82 29.14 -37.41
C ARG A 223 26.66 27.90 -37.11
N ARG A 224 27.07 27.11 -38.10
CA ARG A 224 27.93 25.93 -37.89
C ARG A 224 29.40 26.32 -37.70
N LYS A 225 29.78 26.58 -36.44
CA LYS A 225 31.20 26.74 -36.02
C LYS A 225 31.43 26.13 -34.64
N ARG A 226 31.18 24.82 -34.46
CA ARG A 226 31.46 24.10 -33.21
C ARG A 226 32.04 22.71 -33.48
N ASP A 227 32.73 22.17 -32.48
CA ASP A 227 33.56 20.96 -32.56
C ASP A 227 32.69 19.68 -32.50
N ASP A 228 32.60 18.95 -33.60
CA ASP A 228 31.73 17.75 -33.75
C ASP A 228 32.06 16.62 -32.75
N LYS A 229 33.26 16.65 -32.15
CA LYS A 229 33.72 15.65 -31.16
C LYS A 229 32.88 15.65 -29.89
N GLU A 230 32.42 16.81 -29.43
CA GLU A 230 31.55 16.89 -28.25
C GLU A 230 30.18 16.28 -28.54
N ASP A 231 29.65 16.51 -29.74
CA ASP A 231 28.37 15.98 -30.18
C ASP A 231 28.41 14.44 -30.29
N ASP A 232 29.50 13.90 -30.84
CA ASP A 232 29.71 12.45 -30.93
C ASP A 232 29.84 11.80 -29.54
N LYS A 233 30.50 12.48 -28.58
CA LYS A 233 30.61 12.00 -27.19
C LYS A 233 29.26 11.94 -26.48
N ILE A 234 28.42 12.97 -26.64
CA ILE A 234 27.08 13.01 -26.03
C ILE A 234 26.20 11.88 -26.58
N SER A 235 26.26 11.63 -27.90
CA SER A 235 25.50 10.54 -28.50
C SER A 235 26.00 9.16 -28.06
N ALA A 236 27.31 8.97 -27.89
CA ALA A 236 27.86 7.73 -27.31
C ALA A 236 27.41 7.53 -25.85
N GLU A 237 27.39 8.59 -25.03
CA GLU A 237 26.90 8.54 -23.65
C GLU A 237 25.39 8.18 -23.59
N ASN A 238 24.59 8.67 -24.54
CA ASN A 238 23.17 8.30 -24.68
C ASN A 238 22.99 6.83 -25.07
N ASP A 239 23.82 6.29 -25.97
CA ASP A 239 23.80 4.88 -26.36
C ASP A 239 24.11 3.97 -25.17
N GLU A 240 25.13 4.31 -24.38
CA GLU A 240 25.48 3.60 -23.15
C GLU A 240 24.40 3.71 -22.06
N ALA A 241 23.70 4.86 -21.97
CA ALA A 241 22.57 5.03 -21.05
C ALA A 241 21.41 4.09 -21.44
N ARG A 242 21.06 4.01 -22.73
CA ARG A 242 20.01 3.11 -23.23
C ARG A 242 20.37 1.64 -23.04
N ALA A 243 21.64 1.28 -23.22
CA ALA A 243 22.10 -0.09 -22.95
C ALA A 243 21.89 -0.47 -21.48
N ARG A 244 22.21 0.44 -20.54
CA ARG A 244 21.99 0.23 -19.10
C ARG A 244 20.51 0.19 -18.72
N GLU A 245 19.67 1.00 -19.35
CA GLU A 245 18.22 0.98 -19.13
C GLU A 245 17.55 -0.31 -19.62
N ALA A 246 18.08 -0.92 -20.69
CA ALA A 246 17.58 -2.16 -21.26
C ALA A 246 17.92 -3.41 -20.43
N GLU A 247 18.82 -3.30 -19.43
CA GLU A 247 19.15 -4.40 -18.54
C GLU A 247 17.93 -4.79 -17.68
N PRO A 248 17.54 -6.07 -17.65
CA PRO A 248 16.40 -6.52 -16.87
C PRO A 248 16.66 -6.31 -15.37
N LYS A 249 15.80 -5.51 -14.73
CA LYS A 249 15.86 -5.25 -13.29
C LYS A 249 15.07 -6.31 -12.52
N ASP A 250 15.70 -6.95 -11.55
CA ASP A 250 15.04 -7.89 -10.66
C ASP A 250 14.43 -7.17 -9.45
N TYR A 251 13.15 -7.38 -9.26
CA TYR A 251 12.35 -6.84 -8.16
C TYR A 251 11.58 -7.94 -7.44
N SER A 252 12.02 -9.18 -7.57
CA SER A 252 11.50 -10.29 -6.79
C SER A 252 11.73 -10.04 -5.30
N VAL A 253 10.80 -10.53 -4.48
CA VAL A 253 10.87 -10.44 -3.03
C VAL A 253 10.71 -11.83 -2.45
N GLU A 254 11.61 -12.18 -1.53
CA GLU A 254 11.52 -13.41 -0.77
C GLU A 254 10.53 -13.24 0.39
N GLU A 255 9.42 -13.95 0.32
CA GLU A 255 8.40 -13.92 1.35
C GLU A 255 8.76 -14.85 2.51
N LYS A 256 8.44 -14.42 3.74
CA LYS A 256 8.46 -15.32 4.89
C LYS A 256 7.18 -16.16 4.88
N PRO A 257 7.28 -17.50 5.03
CA PRO A 257 6.09 -18.34 5.07
C PRO A 257 5.25 -17.99 6.29
N ILE A 258 3.93 -17.85 6.08
CA ILE A 258 2.98 -17.64 7.18
C ILE A 258 2.95 -18.91 8.04
N PRO A 259 3.10 -18.82 9.37
CA PRO A 259 3.05 -19.99 10.23
C PRO A 259 1.68 -20.66 10.10
N ARG A 260 1.67 -21.96 9.82
CA ARG A 260 0.44 -22.75 9.68
C ARG A 260 -0.17 -23.17 11.01
N THR A 261 0.39 -22.72 12.14
CA THR A 261 -0.04 -23.16 13.46
C THR A 261 -1.46 -22.72 13.79
N GLU A 262 -2.14 -23.59 14.53
CA GLU A 262 -3.51 -23.47 15.00
C GLU A 262 -3.57 -23.61 16.52
N VAL A 263 -4.70 -23.21 17.10
CA VAL A 263 -4.93 -23.41 18.53
C VAL A 263 -5.31 -24.86 18.74
N GLN A 264 -4.56 -25.56 19.59
CA GLN A 264 -4.81 -26.94 19.99
C GLN A 264 -5.11 -27.04 21.48
N MET A 265 -5.98 -27.98 21.84
CA MET A 265 -6.13 -28.42 23.23
C MET A 265 -6.08 -29.94 23.33
N ASP A 266 -5.50 -30.44 24.42
CA ASP A 266 -5.49 -31.86 24.73
C ASP A 266 -6.53 -32.19 25.79
N VAL A 267 -7.40 -33.15 25.50
CA VAL A 267 -8.48 -33.61 26.38
C VAL A 267 -8.21 -35.04 26.82
N SER A 268 -8.31 -35.31 28.12
CA SER A 268 -8.22 -36.64 28.73
C SER A 268 -9.59 -37.14 29.16
N PHE A 269 -9.85 -38.43 28.91
CA PHE A 269 -11.07 -39.15 29.27
C PHE A 269 -10.83 -40.21 30.36
N GLU A 270 -9.74 -40.11 31.13
CA GLU A 270 -9.38 -41.09 32.17
C GLU A 270 -10.33 -41.14 33.39
N GLY A 271 -11.29 -40.22 33.52
CA GLY A 271 -12.28 -40.18 34.60
C GLY A 271 -13.73 -40.06 34.12
N ASP A 272 -14.69 -40.00 35.06
CA ASP A 272 -16.14 -39.87 34.76
C ASP A 272 -16.50 -38.58 34.00
N VAL A 273 -15.68 -37.54 34.15
CA VAL A 273 -15.84 -36.25 33.45
C VAL A 273 -14.58 -35.97 32.62
N PRO A 274 -14.71 -35.70 31.31
CA PRO A 274 -13.57 -35.35 30.47
C PRO A 274 -12.95 -34.01 30.88
N GLN A 275 -11.62 -33.94 30.91
CA GLN A 275 -10.90 -32.74 31.35
C GLN A 275 -9.84 -32.29 30.32
N VAL A 276 -9.73 -30.98 30.14
CA VAL A 276 -8.67 -30.38 29.33
C VAL A 276 -7.36 -30.40 30.12
N THR A 277 -6.33 -31.00 29.55
CA THR A 277 -5.01 -31.18 30.17
C THR A 277 -3.97 -30.17 29.70
N ALA A 278 -4.07 -29.69 28.46
CA ALA A 278 -3.16 -28.70 27.90
C ALA A 278 -3.83 -27.86 26.82
N VAL A 279 -3.36 -26.62 26.63
CA VAL A 279 -3.75 -25.72 25.55
C VAL A 279 -2.50 -25.09 24.97
N GLY A 280 -2.35 -25.09 23.65
CA GLY A 280 -1.14 -24.60 22.99
C GLY A 280 -1.33 -24.29 21.51
N ALA A 281 -0.23 -23.90 20.87
CA ALA A 281 -0.15 -23.78 19.43
C ALA A 281 0.42 -25.08 18.85
N GLY A 282 -0.25 -25.66 17.87
CA GLY A 282 0.22 -26.86 17.19
C GLY A 282 0.05 -26.78 15.68
N LEU A 283 0.59 -27.75 14.96
CA LEU A 283 0.47 -27.83 13.51
C LEU A 283 -0.85 -28.54 13.16
N PRO A 284 -1.60 -28.04 12.16
CA PRO A 284 -2.69 -28.80 11.58
C PRO A 284 -2.11 -30.06 10.95
N GLU A 285 -2.75 -31.20 11.20
CA GLU A 285 -2.46 -32.46 10.50
C GLU A 285 -3.20 -32.55 9.16
#